data_AF-A0A9D8VHL1-F1
#
_entry.id   AF-A0A9D8VHL1-F1
#
_cell.length_a   1.000
_cell.length_b   1.000
_cell.length_c   1.000
_cell.angle_alpha   90.00
_cell.angle_beta   90.00
_cell.angle_gamma   90.00
#
_symmetry.space_group_name_H-M   'P 1'
#
loop_
_entity.id
_entity.type
_entity.pdbx_description
1 polymer ?
#
loop_
_entity_poly.entity_id
_entity_poly.type
_entity_poly.pdbx_seq_one_letter_code
_entity_poly.pdbx_strand_id
1 'polypeptide(L)'
;MKTLTVLSILLVAVLAAGPAFATDDPLAELQHRMEEARTSVVTAEDVAAISDALSQALTSDHRGLESAALRLVIAYGGVIELNRAAVIEMVRLYRDHKDSRVRQMAVVAIAATGDNWGIDFLERSEAYEADPAVLRTLKASLAAQRAEVVAESAAAERPLWARGTPVQA
;
A
#
# COMPACT_ATOMS: atom_id res chain seq x y z
N MET A 1 -15.75 10.14 -8.03
CA MET A 1 -15.12 10.50 -6.75
C MET A 1 -15.55 9.48 -5.70
N LYS A 2 -14.73 8.47 -5.44
CA LYS A 2 -15.00 7.46 -4.41
C LYS A 2 -14.59 8.05 -3.05
N THR A 3 -15.50 8.04 -2.07
CA THR A 3 -15.23 8.45 -0.69
C THR A 3 -14.37 7.37 -0.01
N LEU A 4 -13.07 7.64 0.14
CA LEU A 4 -12.09 6.84 0.88
C LEU A 4 -12.22 7.13 2.39
N THR A 5 -13.27 6.61 3.04
CA THR A 5 -13.69 7.17 4.34
C THR A 5 -13.16 6.47 5.60
N VAL A 6 -12.42 5.36 5.58
CA VAL A 6 -12.15 4.68 6.87
C VAL A 6 -10.73 4.16 7.10
N LEU A 7 -9.91 3.91 6.07
CA LEU A 7 -8.63 3.21 6.29
C LEU A 7 -7.37 4.08 6.35
N SER A 8 -7.40 5.34 5.88
CA SER A 8 -6.21 6.19 5.69
C SER A 8 -5.67 6.91 6.93
N ILE A 9 -6.32 6.72 8.08
CA ILE A 9 -6.14 7.55 9.29
C ILE A 9 -4.87 7.22 10.09
N LEU A 10 -4.31 6.01 9.94
CA LEU A 10 -3.18 5.58 10.77
C LEU A 10 -1.82 6.15 10.33
N LEU A 11 -1.72 6.70 9.11
CA LEU A 11 -0.44 7.02 8.48
C LEU A 11 0.08 8.43 8.81
N VAL A 12 -0.81 9.41 9.01
CA VAL A 12 -0.43 10.80 9.28
C VAL A 12 0.03 11.01 10.73
N ALA A 13 -0.54 10.26 11.69
CA ALA A 13 -0.22 10.41 13.11
C ALA A 13 1.22 9.99 13.47
N VAL A 14 1.83 9.09 12.70
CA VAL A 14 3.18 8.55 13.01
C VAL A 14 4.29 9.44 12.44
N LEU A 15 4.07 10.17 11.33
CA LEU A 15 5.13 10.98 10.69
C LEU A 15 5.21 12.43 11.17
N ALA A 16 4.14 13.01 11.73
CA ALA A 16 4.14 14.39 12.24
C ALA A 16 4.66 14.52 13.69
N ALA A 17 5.14 13.43 14.30
CA ALA A 17 5.72 13.43 15.64
C ALA A 17 7.19 13.90 15.59
N GLY A 18 7.40 15.22 15.58
CA GLY A 18 8.67 15.80 16.02
C GLY A 18 8.98 15.39 17.47
N PRO A 19 10.26 15.35 17.89
CA PRO A 19 10.64 14.88 19.22
C PRO A 19 10.34 15.97 20.26
N ALA A 20 9.14 15.96 20.83
CA ALA A 20 8.81 16.76 22.01
C ALA A 20 7.65 16.12 22.79
N PHE A 21 7.93 15.06 23.55
CA PHE A 21 7.01 14.57 24.57
C PHE A 21 7.18 15.41 25.83
N ALA A 22 6.33 16.43 25.99
CA ALA A 22 6.31 17.33 27.14
C ALA A 22 4.90 17.43 27.77
N THR A 23 4.20 16.30 27.88
CA THR A 23 2.90 16.22 28.55
C THR A 23 2.92 15.18 29.67
N ASP A 24 2.13 15.43 30.73
CA ASP A 24 2.04 14.57 31.91
C ASP A 24 1.34 13.22 31.63
N ASP A 25 0.66 13.09 30.48
CA ASP A 25 0.11 11.82 29.96
C ASP A 25 0.30 11.72 28.43
N PRO A 26 1.40 11.12 27.96
CA PRO A 26 1.68 10.99 26.53
C PRO A 26 0.75 10.03 25.81
N LEU A 27 0.02 9.16 26.53
CA LEU A 27 -0.89 8.19 25.94
C LEU A 27 -2.24 8.85 25.61
N ALA A 28 -2.77 9.67 26.53
CA ALA A 28 -4.00 10.43 26.28
C ALA A 28 -3.83 11.41 25.11
N GLU A 29 -2.67 12.06 25.00
CA GLU A 29 -2.34 12.96 23.88
C GLU A 29 -2.27 12.21 22.55
N LEU A 30 -1.64 11.03 22.54
CA LEU A 30 -1.54 10.22 21.33
C LEU A 30 -2.91 9.70 20.89
N GLN A 31 -3.76 9.30 21.84
CA GLN A 31 -5.16 8.89 21.57
C GLN A 31 -6.00 10.05 21.03
N HIS A 32 -5.89 11.25 21.60
CA HIS A 32 -6.59 12.43 21.11
C HIS A 32 -6.16 12.78 19.69
N ARG A 33 -4.85 12.81 19.41
CA ARG A 33 -4.33 13.10 18.07
C ARG A 33 -4.70 12.02 17.06
N MET A 34 -4.80 10.75 17.48
CA MET A 34 -5.32 9.67 16.64
C MET A 34 -6.81 9.86 16.33
N GLU A 35 -7.64 10.32 17.27
CA GLU A 35 -9.07 10.58 17.04
C GLU A 35 -9.31 11.87 16.23
N GLU A 36 -8.43 12.87 16.34
CA GLU A 36 -8.45 14.08 15.51
C GLU A 36 -8.01 13.76 14.07
N ALA A 37 -6.94 12.97 13.90
CA ALA A 37 -6.55 12.44 12.59
C ALA A 37 -7.62 11.49 12.01
N ARG A 38 -8.45 10.87 12.86
CA ARG A 38 -9.59 10.05 12.44
C ARG A 38 -10.72 10.88 11.85
N THR A 39 -10.83 12.13 12.26
CA THR A 39 -11.90 13.05 11.85
C THR A 39 -11.47 14.03 10.78
N SER A 40 -10.17 14.15 10.48
CA SER A 40 -9.68 14.96 9.36
C SER A 40 -9.90 14.25 8.02
N VAL A 41 -10.43 15.00 7.05
CA VAL A 41 -10.51 14.56 5.65
C VAL A 41 -9.07 14.56 5.12
N VAL A 42 -8.51 13.38 4.87
CA VAL A 42 -7.23 13.26 4.16
C VAL A 42 -7.37 13.91 2.80
N THR A 43 -6.59 14.97 2.57
CA THR A 43 -6.63 15.70 1.30
C THR A 43 -5.79 14.97 0.25
N ALA A 44 -6.00 15.30 -1.03
CA ALA A 44 -5.14 14.80 -2.10
C ALA A 44 -3.67 15.26 -1.92
N GLU A 45 -3.46 16.42 -1.30
CA GLU A 45 -2.13 16.95 -0.98
C GLU A 45 -1.42 16.10 0.08
N ASP A 46 -2.15 15.66 1.12
CA ASP A 46 -1.60 14.75 2.14
C ASP A 46 -1.18 13.40 1.53
N VAL A 47 -2.00 12.84 0.64
CA VAL A 47 -1.69 11.57 -0.05
C VAL A 47 -0.44 11.73 -0.92
N ALA A 48 -0.29 12.85 -1.62
CA ALA A 48 0.88 13.14 -2.44
C ALA A 48 2.15 13.25 -1.57
N ALA A 49 2.10 14.01 -0.47
CA ALA A 49 3.22 14.18 0.44
C ALA A 49 3.67 12.84 1.06
N ILE A 50 2.71 12.00 1.44
CA ILE A 50 2.97 10.65 1.94
C ILE A 50 3.61 9.77 0.87
N SER A 51 3.09 9.82 -0.36
CA SER A 51 3.60 9.00 -1.47
C SER A 51 5.04 9.38 -1.83
N ASP A 52 5.38 10.67 -1.78
CA ASP A 52 6.75 11.16 -1.95
C ASP A 52 7.66 10.72 -0.82
N ALA A 53 7.22 10.82 0.43
CA ALA A 53 7.99 10.38 1.60
C ALA A 53 8.25 8.86 1.56
N LEU A 54 7.25 8.05 1.17
CA LEU A 54 7.40 6.61 1.00
C LEU A 54 8.37 6.26 -0.12
N SER A 55 8.31 6.99 -1.24
CA SER A 55 9.24 6.81 -2.36
C SER A 55 10.68 7.06 -1.92
N GLN A 56 10.93 8.14 -1.17
CA GLN A 56 12.25 8.43 -0.60
C GLN A 56 12.69 7.36 0.41
N ALA A 57 11.79 6.92 1.29
CA ALA A 57 12.06 5.90 2.29
C ALA A 57 12.44 4.54 1.66
N LEU A 58 11.81 4.16 0.55
CA LEU A 58 12.13 2.94 -0.21
C LEU A 58 13.51 3.00 -0.88
N THR A 59 13.97 4.20 -1.24
CA THR A 59 15.31 4.42 -1.82
C THR A 59 16.42 4.58 -0.77
N SER A 60 16.06 4.59 0.52
CA SER A 60 17.02 4.85 1.61
C SER A 60 17.93 3.64 1.87
N ASP A 61 19.20 3.91 2.19
CA ASP A 61 20.15 2.88 2.67
C ASP A 61 19.78 2.35 4.07
N HIS A 62 18.87 3.02 4.79
CA HIS A 62 18.46 2.62 6.12
C HIS A 62 17.45 1.47 6.08
N ARG A 63 17.93 0.24 6.29
CA ARG A 63 17.12 -1.00 6.23
C ARG A 63 15.84 -1.00 7.05
N GLY A 64 15.86 -0.39 8.23
CA GLY A 64 14.66 -0.28 9.07
C GLY A 64 13.59 0.62 8.44
N LEU A 65 14.02 1.68 7.74
CA LEU A 65 13.14 2.63 7.07
C LEU A 65 12.58 2.02 5.78
N GLU A 66 13.43 1.37 4.99
CA GLU A 66 13.04 0.59 3.80
C GLU A 66 11.98 -0.48 4.15
N SER A 67 12.21 -1.23 5.24
CA SER A 67 11.26 -2.26 5.70
C SER A 67 9.95 -1.67 6.23
N ALA A 68 10.01 -0.52 6.93
CA ALA A 68 8.82 0.17 7.38
C ALA A 68 8.01 0.69 6.20
N ALA A 69 8.67 1.29 5.20
CA ALA A 69 8.04 1.79 3.99
C ALA A 69 7.33 0.65 3.23
N LEU A 70 7.98 -0.50 3.04
CA LEU A 70 7.34 -1.68 2.42
C LEU A 70 6.04 -2.09 3.12
N ARG A 71 6.02 -2.12 4.46
CA ARG A 71 4.80 -2.47 5.22
C ARG A 71 3.69 -1.45 5.02
N LEU A 72 4.04 -0.17 4.95
CA LEU A 72 3.08 0.90 4.69
C LEU A 72 2.52 0.80 3.26
N VAL A 73 3.35 0.48 2.28
CA VAL A 73 2.88 0.20 0.91
C VAL A 73 1.93 -0.99 0.87
N ILE A 74 2.23 -2.08 1.59
CA ILE A 74 1.32 -3.24 1.67
C ILE A 74 -0.04 -2.84 2.28
N ALA A 75 -0.02 -2.02 3.33
CA ALA A 75 -1.24 -1.60 4.01
C ALA A 75 -2.08 -0.61 3.18
N TYR A 76 -1.43 0.25 2.39
CA TYR A 76 -2.06 1.42 1.78
C TYR A 76 -1.91 1.52 0.26
N GLY A 77 -1.37 0.49 -0.40
CA GLY A 77 -1.03 0.48 -1.83
C GLY A 77 -2.18 0.84 -2.77
N GLY A 78 -3.43 0.50 -2.40
CA GLY A 78 -4.62 0.89 -3.17
C GLY A 78 -5.07 2.35 -3.01
N VAL A 79 -4.37 3.14 -2.19
CA VAL A 79 -4.67 4.55 -1.91
C VAL A 79 -3.52 5.47 -2.30
N ILE A 80 -2.28 5.03 -2.09
CA ILE A 80 -1.08 5.82 -2.38
C ILE A 80 -0.68 5.67 -3.86
N GLU A 81 -0.21 6.76 -4.46
CA GLU A 81 0.29 6.76 -5.83
C GLU A 81 1.83 6.81 -5.80
N LEU A 82 2.46 5.64 -5.87
CA LEU A 82 3.91 5.57 -5.93
C LEU A 82 4.43 5.87 -7.34
N ASN A 83 5.52 6.62 -7.42
CA ASN A 83 6.18 6.84 -8.69
C ASN A 83 6.85 5.55 -9.21
N ARG A 84 7.10 5.50 -10.52
CA ARG A 84 7.76 4.36 -11.21
C ARG A 84 9.10 3.98 -10.56
N ALA A 85 9.87 4.95 -10.05
CA ALA A 85 11.17 4.69 -9.43
C ALA A 85 11.04 3.91 -8.11
N ALA A 86 10.05 4.22 -7.28
CA ALA A 86 9.76 3.47 -6.06
C ALA A 86 9.37 2.02 -6.35
N VAL A 87 8.59 1.77 -7.41
CA VAL A 87 8.26 0.41 -7.85
C VAL A 87 9.51 -0.34 -8.33
N ILE A 88 10.40 0.33 -9.06
CA ILE A 88 11.69 -0.24 -9.48
C ILE A 88 12.54 -0.64 -8.26
N GLU A 89 12.56 0.17 -7.19
CA GLU A 89 13.28 -0.18 -5.96
C GLU A 89 12.68 -1.41 -5.28
N MET A 90 11.35 -1.54 -5.22
CA MET A 90 10.73 -2.76 -4.70
C MET A 90 11.07 -3.99 -5.55
N VAL A 91 11.11 -3.85 -6.87
CA VAL A 91 11.57 -4.92 -7.78
C VAL A 91 13.04 -5.28 -7.51
N ARG A 92 13.91 -4.29 -7.28
CA ARG A 92 15.31 -4.51 -6.88
C ARG A 92 15.39 -5.30 -5.58
N LEU A 93 14.58 -4.96 -4.57
CA LEU A 93 14.52 -5.68 -3.31
C LEU A 93 14.03 -7.12 -3.48
N TYR A 94 13.03 -7.35 -4.31
CA TYR A 94 12.59 -8.70 -4.64
C TYR A 94 13.70 -9.53 -5.32
N ARG A 95 14.44 -8.94 -6.27
CA ARG A 95 15.45 -9.67 -7.06
C ARG A 95 16.74 -9.92 -6.31
N ASP A 96 17.26 -8.89 -5.63
CA ASP A 96 18.66 -8.85 -5.20
C ASP A 96 18.83 -9.02 -3.68
N HIS A 97 17.75 -8.93 -2.89
CA HIS A 97 17.86 -9.02 -1.43
C HIS A 97 18.16 -10.45 -0.97
N LYS A 98 19.13 -10.60 -0.07
CA LYS A 98 19.57 -11.93 0.42
C LYS A 98 18.56 -12.62 1.34
N ASP A 99 17.77 -11.85 2.08
CA ASP A 99 16.73 -12.37 2.97
C ASP A 99 15.42 -12.60 2.19
N SER A 100 14.97 -13.86 2.16
CA SER A 100 13.73 -14.27 1.50
C SER A 100 12.47 -13.64 2.11
N ARG A 101 12.50 -13.21 3.37
CA ARG A 101 11.38 -12.48 4.00
C ARG A 101 11.20 -11.10 3.41
N VAL A 102 12.31 -10.39 3.17
CA VAL A 102 12.27 -9.07 2.49
C VAL A 102 11.82 -9.24 1.05
N ARG A 103 12.28 -10.29 0.36
CA ARG A 103 11.81 -10.60 -1.00
C ARG A 103 10.30 -10.86 -1.05
N GLN A 104 9.77 -11.66 -0.11
CA GLN A 104 8.33 -11.88 0.02
C GLN A 104 7.57 -10.58 0.29
N MET A 105 8.08 -9.74 1.18
CA MET A 105 7.46 -8.46 1.49
C MET A 105 7.45 -7.52 0.28
N ALA A 106 8.53 -7.48 -0.50
CA ALA A 106 8.60 -6.73 -1.74
C ALA A 106 7.59 -7.23 -2.78
N VAL A 107 7.41 -8.55 -2.93
CA VAL A 107 6.38 -9.13 -3.83
C VAL A 107 4.98 -8.65 -3.45
N VAL A 108 4.62 -8.73 -2.17
CA VAL A 108 3.30 -8.28 -1.70
C VAL A 108 3.15 -6.77 -1.91
N ALA A 109 4.19 -5.98 -1.64
CA ALA A 109 4.17 -4.54 -1.83
C ALA A 109 3.98 -4.16 -3.31
N ILE A 110 4.70 -4.80 -4.25
CA ILE A 110 4.53 -4.59 -5.69
C ILE A 110 3.10 -4.94 -6.13
N ALA A 111 2.54 -6.04 -5.65
CA ALA A 111 1.16 -6.40 -5.99
C ALA A 111 0.14 -5.40 -5.38
N ALA A 112 0.39 -4.90 -4.17
CA ALA A 112 -0.49 -3.97 -3.49
C ALA A 112 -0.60 -2.60 -4.16
N THR A 113 0.39 -2.17 -4.94
CA THR A 113 0.30 -0.90 -5.68
C THR A 113 -0.64 -0.95 -6.87
N GLY A 114 -0.99 -2.15 -7.36
CA GLY A 114 -1.75 -2.30 -8.60
C GLY A 114 -1.03 -1.79 -9.86
N ASP A 115 0.27 -1.49 -9.78
CA ASP A 115 1.00 -0.96 -10.92
C ASP A 115 1.22 -2.06 -11.97
N ASN A 116 0.66 -1.84 -13.16
CA ASN A 116 0.67 -2.81 -14.27
C ASN A 116 2.06 -3.34 -14.61
N TRP A 117 3.07 -2.48 -14.65
CA TRP A 117 4.43 -2.91 -14.99
C TRP A 117 5.05 -3.78 -13.88
N GLY A 118 4.80 -3.44 -12.61
CA GLY A 118 5.19 -4.25 -11.47
C GLY A 118 4.52 -5.62 -11.48
N ILE A 119 3.22 -5.67 -11.80
CA ILE A 119 2.48 -6.92 -11.95
C ILE A 119 3.04 -7.75 -13.12
N ASP A 120 3.23 -7.16 -14.31
CA ASP A 120 3.83 -7.83 -15.48
C ASP A 120 5.24 -8.38 -15.17
N PHE A 121 6.00 -7.69 -14.33
CA PHE A 121 7.29 -8.16 -13.87
C PHE A 121 7.14 -9.39 -12.96
N LEU A 122 6.22 -9.37 -12.00
CA LEU A 122 5.96 -10.52 -11.11
C LEU A 122 5.46 -11.74 -11.89
N GLU A 123 4.58 -11.56 -12.87
CA GLU A 123 4.08 -12.65 -13.71
C GLU A 123 5.21 -13.35 -14.47
N ARG A 124 6.13 -12.59 -15.07
CA ARG A 124 7.30 -13.15 -15.74
C ARG A 124 8.26 -13.81 -14.76
N SER A 125 8.33 -13.33 -13.53
CA SER A 125 9.23 -13.85 -12.50
C SER A 125 8.77 -15.18 -11.90
N GLU A 126 7.48 -15.51 -11.98
CA GLU A 126 6.90 -16.75 -11.46
C GLU A 126 7.65 -18.01 -11.92
N ALA A 127 8.05 -18.06 -13.20
CA ALA A 127 8.72 -19.20 -13.81
C ALA A 127 10.19 -19.39 -13.36
N TYR A 128 10.80 -18.34 -12.79
CA TYR A 128 12.23 -18.31 -12.47
C TYR A 128 12.51 -18.27 -10.96
N GLU A 129 11.48 -18.15 -10.12
CA GLU A 129 11.65 -18.11 -8.67
C GLU A 129 12.04 -19.47 -8.11
N ALA A 130 13.26 -19.57 -7.60
CA ALA A 130 13.81 -20.80 -7.03
C ALA A 130 13.40 -21.02 -5.57
N ASP A 131 13.14 -19.95 -4.81
CA ASP A 131 12.76 -20.07 -3.39
C ASP A 131 11.27 -20.45 -3.28
N PRO A 132 10.94 -21.65 -2.74
CA PRO A 132 9.56 -22.10 -2.64
C PRO A 132 8.67 -21.20 -1.77
N ALA A 133 9.23 -20.53 -0.77
CA ALA A 133 8.46 -19.61 0.08
C ALA A 133 8.10 -18.34 -0.69
N VAL A 134 9.06 -17.76 -1.41
CA VAL A 134 8.84 -16.58 -2.24
C VAL A 134 7.88 -16.89 -3.38
N LEU A 135 8.04 -18.05 -4.04
CA LEU A 135 7.16 -18.49 -5.13
C LEU A 135 5.70 -18.64 -4.67
N ARG A 136 5.46 -19.19 -3.47
CA ARG A 136 4.10 -19.28 -2.92
C ARG A 136 3.48 -17.90 -2.70
N THR A 137 4.24 -16.96 -2.13
CA THR A 137 3.77 -15.59 -1.94
C THR A 137 3.47 -14.91 -3.27
N LEU A 138 4.36 -15.06 -4.26
CA LEU A 138 4.17 -14.53 -5.61
C LEU A 138 2.89 -15.06 -6.26
N LYS A 139 2.67 -16.38 -6.24
CA LYS A 139 1.44 -16.97 -6.79
C LYS A 139 0.19 -16.48 -6.08
N ALA A 140 0.23 -16.37 -4.75
CA ALA A 140 -0.89 -15.87 -3.97
C ALA A 140 -1.22 -14.40 -4.30
N SER A 141 -0.19 -13.55 -4.41
CA SER A 141 -0.35 -12.14 -4.77
C SER A 141 -0.91 -11.96 -6.18
N LEU A 142 -0.42 -12.72 -7.17
CA LEU A 142 -0.96 -12.68 -8.54
C LEU A 142 -2.40 -13.21 -8.62
N ALA A 143 -2.71 -14.27 -7.89
CA ALA A 143 -4.07 -14.80 -7.83
C ALA A 143 -5.06 -13.78 -7.23
N ALA A 144 -4.64 -13.04 -6.20
CA ALA A 144 -5.45 -11.97 -5.61
C ALA A 144 -5.72 -10.84 -6.63
N GLN A 145 -4.70 -10.39 -7.36
CA GLN A 145 -4.84 -9.37 -8.41
C GLN A 145 -5.81 -9.80 -9.52
N ARG A 146 -5.68 -11.05 -9.99
CA ARG A 146 -6.60 -11.61 -11.00
C ARG A 146 -8.05 -11.69 -10.49
N ALA A 147 -8.23 -12.05 -9.23
CA ALA A 147 -9.57 -12.11 -8.62
C ALA A 147 -10.22 -10.73 -8.55
N GLU A 148 -9.44 -9.68 -8.26
CA GLU A 148 -9.92 -8.29 -8.23
C GLU A 148 -10.38 -7.82 -9.62
N VAL A 149 -9.60 -8.07 -10.67
CA VAL A 149 -9.97 -7.74 -12.06
C VAL A 149 -11.25 -8.46 -12.49
N VAL A 150 -11.41 -9.74 -12.11
CA VAL A 150 -12.63 -10.51 -12.39
C VAL A 150 -13.83 -9.94 -11.64
N ALA A 151 -13.65 -9.55 -10.37
CA ALA A 151 -14.72 -8.94 -9.58
C ALA A 151 -15.16 -7.59 -10.15
N GLU A 152 -14.23 -6.76 -10.61
CA GLU A 152 -14.53 -5.48 -11.26
C GLU A 152 -15.25 -5.67 -12.60
N SER A 153 -14.79 -6.61 -13.42
CA SER A 153 -15.45 -6.97 -14.69
C SER A 153 -16.87 -7.48 -14.47
N ALA A 154 -17.09 -8.36 -13.48
CA ALA A 154 -18.41 -8.86 -13.12
C ALA A 154 -19.33 -7.75 -12.59
N ALA A 155 -18.79 -6.76 -11.87
CA ALA A 155 -19.56 -5.60 -11.43
C ALA A 155 -19.96 -4.69 -12.61
N ALA A 156 -19.09 -4.55 -13.61
CA ALA A 156 -19.35 -3.79 -14.83
C ALA A 156 -20.40 -4.44 -15.74
N GLU A 157 -20.54 -5.76 -15.74
CA GLU A 157 -21.53 -6.49 -16.53
C GLU A 157 -22.92 -6.56 -15.87
N ARG A 158 -23.05 -6.13 -14.60
CA ARG A 158 -24.37 -6.11 -13.93
C ARG A 158 -25.36 -5.21 -14.68
N PRO A 159 -26.56 -5.73 -15.03
CA PRO A 159 -27.54 -4.97 -15.77
C PRO A 159 -28.00 -3.73 -14.97
N LEU A 160 -28.31 -2.64 -15.66
CA LEU A 160 -28.61 -1.33 -15.06
C LEU A 160 -29.72 -1.38 -14.00
N TRP A 161 -30.71 -2.26 -14.17
CA TRP A 161 -31.81 -2.42 -13.21
C TRP A 161 -31.40 -3.14 -11.91
N ALA A 162 -30.29 -3.89 -11.91
CA ALA A 162 -29.71 -4.52 -10.73
C ALA A 162 -28.70 -3.60 -10.01
N ARG A 163 -28.28 -2.51 -10.66
CA ARG A 163 -27.54 -1.42 -10.02
C ARG A 163 -28.59 -0.54 -9.35
N GLY A 164 -29.00 -0.86 -8.14
CA GLY A 164 -30.00 -0.09 -7.41
C GLY A 164 -29.61 1.38 -7.29
N THR A 165 -29.97 2.22 -8.26
CA THR A 165 -29.98 3.66 -8.12
C THR A 165 -31.17 3.96 -7.22
N PRO A 166 -30.97 4.46 -5.99
CA PRO A 166 -32.09 4.87 -5.16
C PRO A 166 -32.86 5.93 -5.94
N VAL A 167 -34.11 5.62 -6.31
CA VAL A 167 -35.05 6.60 -6.81
C VAL A 167 -35.30 7.54 -5.64
N GLN A 168 -34.70 8.73 -5.67
CA GLN A 168 -35.03 9.78 -4.72
C GLN A 168 -36.49 10.19 -4.98
N ALA A 169 -37.35 9.89 -4.00
CA ALA A 169 -38.75 10.29 -3.98
C ALA A 169 -38.90 11.71 -3.43
#